data_AF-A0A6P0KEU0-F1
#
_entry.id   AF-A0A6P0KEU0-F1
#
_cell.length_a   1.000
_cell.length_b   1.000
_cell.length_c   1.000
_cell.angle_alpha   90.00
_cell.angle_beta   90.00
_cell.angle_gamma   90.00
#
_symmetry.space_group_name_H-M   'P 1'
#
loop_
_entity.id
_entity.type
_entity.pdbx_description
1 polymer ?
#
loop_
_entity_poly.entity_id
_entity_poly.type
_entity_poly.pdbx_seq_one_letter_code
_entity_poly.pdbx_strand_id
1 'polypeptide(L)'
;MPPLLTAILLAGIAAPAHSYELQLKNPEFHYFNAQGSHEVTTNIPLCKGDSYGWLIQLENPPSQLTWREEFRPSGERYEKVTNGIAARWNNSSWSGPSITTVQTVAPDDGWLSYIRPINPNMSPGFYRIDVYVGESVAHFRIELLSCG
;
A
#
# COMPACT_ATOMS: atom_id res chain seq x y z
N MET A 1 -66.28 -9.56 3.10
CA MET A 1 -65.41 -10.24 2.11
C MET A 1 -64.29 -9.27 1.76
N PRO A 2 -63.04 -9.53 2.17
CA PRO A 2 -61.92 -8.63 1.88
C PRO A 2 -61.24 -9.01 0.55
N PRO A 3 -60.54 -8.09 -0.14
CA PRO A 3 -59.60 -8.47 -1.18
C PRO A 3 -58.26 -8.87 -0.54
N LEU A 4 -57.72 -10.03 -0.95
CA LEU A 4 -56.34 -10.43 -0.69
C LEU A 4 -55.39 -9.47 -1.43
N LEU A 5 -54.56 -8.74 -0.70
CA LEU A 5 -53.34 -8.14 -1.25
C LEU A 5 -52.23 -9.18 -1.22
N THR A 6 -51.85 -9.66 -2.41
CA THR A 6 -50.65 -10.46 -2.60
C THR A 6 -49.42 -9.54 -2.52
N ALA A 7 -48.68 -9.62 -1.41
CA ALA A 7 -47.37 -8.99 -1.32
C ALA A 7 -46.34 -9.85 -2.06
N ILE A 8 -45.81 -9.35 -3.17
CA ILE A 8 -44.66 -9.95 -3.86
C ILE A 8 -43.41 -9.53 -3.08
N LEU A 9 -42.83 -10.47 -2.34
CA LEU A 9 -41.53 -10.30 -1.69
C LEU A 9 -40.45 -10.38 -2.76
N LEU A 10 -39.92 -9.23 -3.21
CA LEU A 10 -38.67 -9.20 -3.97
C LEU A 10 -37.52 -9.53 -3.02
N ALA A 11 -37.14 -10.79 -2.96
CA ALA A 11 -35.85 -11.19 -2.40
C ALA A 11 -34.77 -10.61 -3.32
N GLY A 12 -34.16 -9.50 -2.90
CA GLY A 12 -32.96 -8.98 -3.54
C GLY A 12 -31.86 -10.03 -3.44
N ILE A 13 -31.51 -10.62 -4.58
CA ILE A 13 -30.38 -11.53 -4.68
C ILE A 13 -29.14 -10.66 -4.49
N ALA A 14 -28.58 -10.65 -3.28
CA ALA A 14 -27.24 -10.13 -3.06
C ALA A 14 -26.30 -10.97 -3.93
N ALA A 15 -25.71 -10.36 -4.95
CA ALA A 15 -24.70 -11.02 -5.75
C ALA A 15 -23.58 -11.51 -4.81
N PRO A 16 -23.10 -12.76 -4.94
CA PRO A 16 -21.98 -13.21 -4.13
C PRO A 16 -20.79 -12.31 -4.43
N ALA A 17 -20.31 -11.61 -3.41
CA ALA A 17 -19.03 -10.92 -3.47
C ALA A 17 -17.98 -12.00 -3.77
N HIS A 18 -17.58 -12.12 -5.04
CA HIS A 18 -16.47 -12.96 -5.41
C HIS A 18 -15.23 -12.37 -4.73
N SER A 19 -14.72 -13.05 -3.71
CA SER A 19 -13.37 -12.84 -3.21
C SER A 19 -12.41 -13.37 -4.27
N TYR A 20 -12.02 -12.51 -5.20
CA TYR A 20 -10.91 -12.81 -6.09
C TYR A 20 -9.63 -12.37 -5.39
N GLU A 21 -8.69 -13.30 -5.21
CA GLU A 21 -7.34 -12.97 -4.79
C GLU A 21 -6.68 -12.18 -5.94
N LEU A 22 -6.43 -10.90 -5.70
CA LEU A 22 -5.78 -10.03 -6.68
C LEU A 22 -4.31 -10.38 -6.77
N GLN A 23 -3.83 -10.78 -7.95
CA GLN A 23 -2.41 -11.01 -8.13
C GLN A 23 -1.66 -9.68 -8.21
N LEU A 24 -0.88 -9.40 -7.17
CA LEU A 24 0.02 -8.25 -7.10
C LEU A 24 1.34 -8.61 -7.76
N LYS A 25 1.74 -7.85 -8.78
CA LYS A 25 2.97 -8.04 -9.53
C LYS A 25 3.88 -6.83 -9.33
N ASN A 26 5.18 -7.11 -9.26
CA ASN A 26 6.24 -6.09 -9.21
C ASN A 26 5.96 -4.94 -8.22
N PRO A 27 5.72 -5.24 -6.92
CA PRO A 27 5.57 -4.19 -5.93
C PRO A 27 6.90 -3.46 -5.78
N GLU A 28 6.94 -2.19 -6.17
CA GLU A 28 8.12 -1.36 -6.13
C GLU A 28 7.89 -0.12 -5.27
N PHE A 29 8.95 0.34 -4.63
CA PHE A 29 8.96 1.58 -3.88
C PHE A 29 9.86 2.59 -4.58
N HIS A 30 9.34 3.80 -4.75
CA HIS A 30 9.93 4.83 -5.60
C HIS A 30 10.18 6.10 -4.79
N TYR A 31 11.30 6.73 -5.09
CA TYR A 31 11.64 8.09 -4.67
C TYR A 31 11.61 9.01 -5.88
N PHE A 32 11.07 10.22 -5.70
CA PHE A 32 10.93 11.24 -6.74
C PHE A 32 11.53 12.55 -6.20
N ASN A 33 12.60 13.03 -6.81
CA ASN A 33 13.16 14.32 -6.42
C ASN A 33 12.41 15.49 -7.09
N ALA A 34 12.53 16.68 -6.52
CA ALA A 34 11.89 17.89 -6.99
C ALA A 34 12.35 18.33 -8.39
N GLN A 35 13.46 17.78 -8.88
CA GLN A 35 13.99 18.02 -10.23
C GLN A 35 13.37 17.08 -11.28
N GLY A 36 12.50 16.15 -10.89
CA GLY A 36 11.79 15.23 -11.78
C GLY A 36 12.53 13.92 -12.06
N SER A 37 13.65 13.65 -11.38
CA SER A 37 14.27 12.32 -11.39
C SER A 37 13.50 11.38 -10.47
N HIS A 38 13.44 10.10 -10.84
CA HIS A 38 12.89 9.05 -10.00
C HIS A 38 13.78 7.81 -10.00
N GLU A 39 13.70 7.03 -8.93
CA GLU A 39 14.39 5.75 -8.81
C GLU A 39 13.61 4.75 -7.94
N VAL A 40 13.76 3.47 -8.24
CA VAL A 40 13.31 2.37 -7.38
C VAL A 40 14.31 2.22 -6.24
N THR A 41 13.89 2.52 -5.02
CA THR A 41 14.78 2.53 -3.85
C THR A 41 14.02 2.28 -2.55
N THR A 42 14.74 1.75 -1.57
CA THR A 42 14.28 1.62 -0.19
C THR A 42 14.84 2.72 0.72
N ASN A 43 15.73 3.57 0.21
CA ASN A 43 16.37 4.64 0.97
C ASN A 43 15.75 5.97 0.56
N ILE A 44 15.04 6.62 1.49
CA ILE A 44 14.23 7.81 1.20
C ILE A 44 14.80 9.01 1.97
N PRO A 45 15.53 9.92 1.30
CA PRO A 45 15.96 11.17 1.91
C PRO A 45 14.76 12.05 2.26
N LEU A 46 14.68 12.53 3.51
CA LEU A 46 13.58 13.38 3.98
C LEU A 46 13.73 14.84 3.52
N CYS A 47 13.93 15.05 2.22
CA CYS A 47 14.17 16.34 1.62
C CYS A 47 12.85 17.03 1.21
N LYS A 48 12.75 18.33 1.50
CA LYS A 48 11.52 19.10 1.27
C LYS A 48 11.29 19.32 -0.22
N GLY A 49 10.09 19.01 -0.69
CA GLY A 49 9.69 19.14 -2.10
C GLY A 49 9.76 17.83 -2.86
N ASP A 50 10.45 16.83 -2.31
CA ASP A 50 10.53 15.49 -2.87
C ASP A 50 9.29 14.66 -2.49
N SER A 51 9.09 13.54 -3.18
CA SER A 51 7.96 12.63 -2.97
C SER A 51 8.44 11.19 -2.95
N TYR A 52 7.59 10.32 -2.41
CA TYR A 52 7.85 8.90 -2.36
C TYR A 52 6.55 8.12 -2.43
N GLY A 53 6.61 6.85 -2.79
CA GLY A 53 5.41 6.04 -2.90
C GLY A 53 5.68 4.62 -3.34
N TRP A 54 4.63 3.83 -3.36
CA TRP A 54 4.66 2.49 -3.94
C TRP A 54 3.87 2.46 -5.24
N LEU A 55 4.31 1.61 -6.15
CA LEU A 55 3.65 1.24 -7.39
C LEU A 55 3.52 -0.29 -7.41
N ILE A 56 2.32 -0.79 -7.71
CA ILE A 56 2.01 -2.22 -7.74
C ILE A 56 1.25 -2.50 -9.04
N GLN A 57 1.76 -3.42 -9.85
CA GLN A 57 1.06 -3.88 -11.04
C GLN A 57 -0.01 -4.91 -10.63
N LEU A 58 -1.18 -4.82 -11.24
CA LEU A 58 -2.30 -5.72 -11.02
C LEU A 58 -2.55 -6.54 -12.27
N GLU A 59 -2.76 -7.84 -12.10
CA GLU A 59 -3.26 -8.69 -13.18
C GLU A 59 -4.79 -8.65 -13.21
N ASN A 60 -5.36 -8.32 -14.38
CA ASN A 60 -6.80 -8.21 -14.59
C ASN A 60 -7.49 -7.32 -13.53
N PRO A 61 -7.08 -6.04 -13.42
CA PRO A 61 -7.61 -5.15 -12.40
C PRO A 61 -9.13 -4.99 -12.51
N PRO A 62 -9.86 -4.91 -11.39
CA PRO A 62 -11.25 -4.47 -11.40
C PRO A 62 -11.33 -3.00 -11.83
N SER A 63 -12.52 -2.55 -12.25
CA SER A 63 -12.76 -1.15 -12.60
C SER A 63 -12.56 -0.20 -11.41
N GLN A 64 -12.79 -0.68 -10.19
CA GLN A 64 -12.47 -0.01 -8.94
C GLN A 64 -12.05 -1.03 -7.90
N LEU A 65 -11.13 -0.64 -7.02
CA LEU A 65 -10.76 -1.41 -5.84
C LEU A 65 -10.55 -0.48 -4.65
N THR A 66 -10.63 -1.08 -3.45
CA THR A 66 -10.25 -0.42 -2.20
C THR A 66 -8.96 -1.03 -1.70
N TRP A 67 -8.02 -0.18 -1.31
CA TRP A 67 -6.78 -0.58 -0.66
C TRP A 67 -6.62 0.09 0.70
N ARG A 68 -5.86 -0.56 1.59
CA ARG A 68 -5.44 -0.04 2.89
C ARG A 68 -3.92 -0.08 2.99
N GLU A 69 -3.28 1.04 3.33
CA GLU A 69 -1.87 1.09 3.72
C GLU A 69 -1.77 1.18 5.24
N GLU A 70 -0.88 0.38 5.84
CA GLU A 70 -0.42 0.52 7.22
C GLU A 70 1.07 0.88 7.21
N PHE A 71 1.40 2.10 7.61
CA PHE A 71 2.75 2.64 7.64
C PHE A 71 3.21 2.80 9.09
N ARG A 72 4.29 2.12 9.49
CA ARG A 72 4.73 2.10 10.88
C ARG A 72 6.25 2.00 11.02
N PRO A 73 6.83 2.58 12.08
CA PRO A 73 8.24 2.32 12.41
C PRO A 73 8.50 0.82 12.56
N SER A 74 9.66 0.37 12.12
CA SER A 74 10.18 -0.96 12.43
C SER A 74 11.50 -0.84 13.16
N GLY A 75 11.67 -1.57 14.26
CA GLY A 75 12.96 -1.67 14.95
C GLY A 75 14.01 -2.50 14.18
N GLU A 76 13.64 -3.07 13.04
CA GLU A 76 14.43 -4.06 12.32
C GLU A 76 15.30 -3.41 11.22
N ARG A 77 16.63 -3.58 11.30
CA ARG A 77 17.59 -3.24 10.22
C ARG A 77 17.67 -4.44 9.26
N TYR A 78 17.52 -4.24 7.95
CA TYR A 78 17.72 -5.32 6.97
C TYR A 78 18.53 -4.87 5.77
N GLU A 79 19.40 -5.77 5.27
CA GLU A 79 20.09 -5.60 3.99
C GLU A 79 19.11 -5.69 2.81
N LYS A 80 19.45 -4.99 1.73
CA LYS A 80 18.70 -4.82 0.49
C LYS A 80 18.07 -6.13 0.00
N VAL A 81 16.74 -6.16 -0.14
CA VAL A 81 16.00 -7.31 -0.66
C VAL A 81 16.22 -7.38 -2.17
N THR A 82 16.99 -8.37 -2.62
CA THR A 82 17.02 -8.81 -4.02
C THR A 82 16.51 -10.25 -4.01
N ASN A 83 15.44 -10.54 -4.76
CA ASN A 83 14.89 -11.90 -4.94
C ASN A 83 14.35 -12.64 -3.69
N GLY A 84 13.49 -12.01 -2.90
CA GLY A 84 12.44 -12.73 -2.17
C GLY A 84 12.83 -13.59 -0.96
N ILE A 85 14.08 -13.61 -0.49
CA ILE A 85 14.47 -14.32 0.74
C ILE A 85 15.23 -13.37 1.66
N ALA A 86 14.56 -12.87 2.70
CA ALA A 86 15.17 -12.03 3.72
C ALA A 86 15.84 -12.90 4.80
N ALA A 87 17.14 -12.72 5.03
CA ALA A 87 17.80 -13.16 6.24
C ALA A 87 17.45 -12.18 7.38
N ARG A 88 16.83 -12.70 8.45
CA ARG A 88 16.27 -11.90 9.54
C ARG A 88 17.32 -11.62 10.60
N TRP A 89 17.76 -10.37 10.79
CA TRP A 89 18.42 -9.96 12.03
C TRP A 89 17.38 -9.31 12.95
N ASN A 90 16.91 -10.07 13.95
CA ASN A 90 16.02 -9.54 14.98
C ASN A 90 16.81 -8.58 15.88
N ASN A 91 16.64 -7.28 15.68
CA ASN A 91 16.79 -6.33 16.77
C ASN A 91 15.43 -5.68 17.05
N SER A 92 15.13 -5.61 18.33
CA SER A 92 13.79 -5.55 18.87
C SER A 92 13.27 -4.12 18.98
N SER A 93 11.95 -3.98 18.87
CA SER A 93 11.16 -3.02 19.66
C SER A 93 11.23 -1.53 19.31
N TRP A 94 10.97 -1.15 18.05
CA TRP A 94 10.36 0.17 17.83
C TRP A 94 8.89 0.01 17.41
N SER A 95 7.98 0.18 18.38
CA SER A 95 6.54 0.31 18.15
C SER A 95 6.17 1.79 18.26
N GLY A 96 6.21 2.51 17.13
CA GLY A 96 5.60 3.82 17.03
C GLY A 96 4.16 3.74 16.53
N PRO A 97 3.41 4.85 16.54
CA PRO A 97 2.06 4.89 16.00
C PRO A 97 2.07 4.46 14.53
N SER A 98 1.11 3.61 14.16
CA SER A 98 0.84 3.27 12.76
C SER A 98 -0.02 4.35 12.14
N ILE A 99 0.30 4.74 10.90
CA ILE A 99 -0.53 5.59 10.06
C ILE A 99 -1.28 4.66 9.11
N THR A 100 -2.62 4.67 9.20
CA THR A 100 -3.48 3.92 8.30
C THR A 100 -4.09 4.83 7.26
N THR A 101 -3.94 4.49 5.99
CA THR A 101 -4.59 5.17 4.86
C THR A 101 -5.50 4.19 4.14
N VAL A 102 -6.69 4.61 3.75
CA VAL A 102 -7.63 3.79 2.97
C VAL A 102 -8.12 4.62 1.79
N GLN A 103 -8.08 4.06 0.58
CA GLN A 103 -8.66 4.72 -0.60
C GLN A 103 -9.37 3.71 -1.50
N THR A 104 -10.40 4.20 -2.19
CA THR A 104 -11.06 3.51 -3.29
C THR A 104 -10.71 4.23 -4.58
N VAL A 105 -10.09 3.54 -5.52
CA VAL A 105 -9.57 4.11 -6.76
C VAL A 105 -9.82 3.18 -7.94
N ALA A 106 -9.83 3.74 -9.15
CA ALA A 106 -9.69 2.97 -10.38
C ALA A 106 -8.18 2.81 -10.67
N PRO A 107 -7.66 1.59 -10.89
CA PRO A 107 -6.28 1.39 -11.33
C PRO A 107 -6.03 2.07 -12.68
N ASP A 108 -4.84 2.64 -12.85
CA ASP A 108 -4.42 3.32 -14.08
C ASP A 108 -3.62 2.35 -14.95
N ASP A 109 -4.20 1.90 -16.07
CA ASP A 109 -3.60 0.93 -16.99
C ASP A 109 -2.99 -0.30 -16.28
N GLY A 110 -3.70 -0.84 -15.28
CA GLY A 110 -3.22 -1.99 -14.48
C GLY A 110 -2.26 -1.64 -13.37
N TRP A 111 -1.96 -0.37 -13.13
CA TRP A 111 -1.16 0.07 -12.00
C TRP A 111 -2.01 0.62 -10.87
N LEU A 112 -1.66 0.20 -9.65
CA LEU A 112 -2.09 0.83 -8.43
C LEU A 112 -0.90 1.57 -7.83
N SER A 113 -1.06 2.85 -7.51
CA SER A 113 0.02 3.64 -6.94
C SER A 113 -0.48 4.56 -5.85
N TYR A 114 0.38 4.84 -4.87
CA TYR A 114 0.17 5.90 -3.92
C TYR A 114 1.47 6.67 -3.70
N ILE A 115 1.55 7.84 -4.31
CA ILE A 115 2.69 8.76 -4.25
C ILE A 115 2.29 9.95 -3.38
N ARG A 116 3.15 10.29 -2.41
CA ARG A 116 2.90 11.37 -1.45
C ARG A 116 4.14 12.23 -1.24
N PRO A 117 3.96 13.53 -0.95
CA PRO A 117 5.07 14.42 -0.62
C PRO A 117 5.76 13.98 0.67
N ILE A 118 7.06 14.19 0.73
CA ILE A 118 7.86 13.95 1.93
C ILE A 118 7.47 14.96 3.02
N ASN A 119 7.18 14.44 4.21
CA ASN A 119 7.08 15.25 5.41
C ASN A 119 8.47 15.30 6.09
N PRO A 120 9.18 16.43 6.05
CA PRO A 120 10.53 16.54 6.61
C PRO A 120 10.58 16.40 8.14
N ASN A 121 9.43 16.46 8.82
CA ASN A 121 9.34 16.26 10.27
C ASN A 121 9.24 14.78 10.68
N MET A 122 9.21 13.85 9.72
CA MET A 122 9.27 12.42 10.04
C MET A 122 10.61 12.08 10.66
N SER A 123 10.59 11.17 11.65
CA SER A 123 11.82 10.69 12.26
C SER A 123 12.57 9.78 11.27
N PRO A 124 13.88 9.99 11.04
CA PRO A 124 14.70 9.03 10.33
C PRO A 124 14.68 7.65 11.00
N GLY A 125 14.87 6.60 10.21
CA GLY A 125 14.88 5.21 10.69
C GLY A 125 14.15 4.26 9.75
N PHE A 126 13.98 3.01 10.19
CA PHE A 126 13.36 1.96 9.40
C PHE A 126 11.84 1.97 9.57
N TYR A 127 11.13 1.76 8.47
CA TYR A 127 9.68 1.69 8.43
C TYR A 127 9.23 0.48 7.61
N ARG A 128 8.12 -0.11 8.05
CA ARG A 128 7.39 -1.12 7.32
C ARG A 128 6.09 -0.53 6.79
N ILE A 129 5.75 -0.93 5.57
CA ILE A 129 4.53 -0.54 4.90
C ILE A 129 3.84 -1.80 4.40
N ASP A 130 2.62 -2.04 4.87
CA ASP A 130 1.79 -3.15 4.45
C ASP A 130 0.62 -2.58 3.63
N VAL A 131 0.51 -2.94 2.35
CA VAL A 131 -0.55 -2.49 1.45
C VAL A 131 -1.48 -3.66 1.18
N TYR A 132 -2.68 -3.60 1.75
CA TYR A 132 -3.74 -4.59 1.62
C TYR A 132 -4.64 -4.23 0.44
N VAL A 133 -4.81 -5.16 -0.50
CA VAL A 133 -5.67 -5.02 -1.67
C VAL A 133 -6.52 -6.29 -1.76
N GLY A 134 -7.78 -6.20 -1.30
CA GLY A 134 -8.59 -7.40 -1.08
C GLY A 134 -7.95 -8.30 -0.01
N GLU A 135 -7.68 -9.55 -0.37
CA GLU A 135 -6.97 -10.53 0.49
C GLU A 135 -5.45 -10.50 0.31
N SER A 136 -4.96 -9.83 -0.74
CA SER A 136 -3.54 -9.78 -1.08
C SER A 136 -2.84 -8.65 -0.33
N VAL A 137 -1.56 -8.87 0.00
CA VAL A 137 -0.75 -7.88 0.73
C VAL A 137 0.60 -7.69 0.05
N ALA A 138 0.93 -6.45 -0.29
CA ALA A 138 2.28 -6.05 -0.66
C ALA A 138 3.03 -5.54 0.57
N HIS A 139 4.27 -5.99 0.74
CA HIS A 139 5.10 -5.64 1.88
C HIS A 139 6.30 -4.81 1.41
N PHE A 140 6.43 -3.58 1.93
CA PHE A 140 7.58 -2.73 1.71
C PHE A 140 8.32 -2.49 3.01
N ARG A 141 9.63 -2.29 2.87
CA ARG A 141 10.51 -1.82 3.95
C ARG A 141 11.37 -0.70 3.40
N ILE A 142 11.46 0.38 4.16
CA ILE A 142 12.23 1.55 3.76
C ILE A 142 13.05 2.07 4.94
N GLU A 143 14.14 2.76 4.63
CA GLU A 143 14.90 3.58 5.56
C GLU A 143 14.66 5.05 5.20
N LEU A 144 14.07 5.80 6.13
CA LEU A 144 14.00 7.26 6.02
C LEU A 144 15.34 7.82 6.49
N LEU A 145 15.96 8.60 5.63
CA LEU A 145 17.26 9.23 5.89
C LEU A 145 17.06 10.71 6.17
N SER A 146 17.86 11.30 7.05
CA SER A 146 17.94 12.76 7.15
C SER A 146 18.29 13.34 5.78
N CYS A 147 17.68 14.47 5.42
CA CYS A 147 18.14 15.23 4.26
C CYS A 147 19.58 15.69 4.51
N GLY A 148 20.45 15.47 3.53
CA GLY A 148 21.85 15.89 3.56
C GLY A 148 22.03 17.38 3.26
#